data_AF-A0A2U3PU76-F1
#
_entry.id   AF-A0A2U3PU76-F1
#
_cell.length_a   1.000
_cell.length_b   1.000
_cell.length_c   1.000
_cell.angle_alpha   90.00
_cell.angle_beta   90.00
_cell.angle_gamma   90.00
#
_symmetry.space_group_name_H-M   'P 1'
#
loop_
_entity.id
_entity.type
_entity.pdbx_description
1 polymer ?
#
loop_
_entity_poly.entity_id
_entity_poly.type
_entity_poly.pdbx_seq_one_letter_code
_entity_poly.pdbx_strand_id
1 'polypeptide(L)'
;MAAPGVVLKRPVGSDGPFGEHAELPTDLASGSSKKTGRRPPRKPAKRANDDAADRDAALAFEREQKRRERERAKEEAARQKERERWQHAVDKAQDALDAARASTKKRPLIFNNNSRFLRKARGTRKRAGKKKARLEEALRRARG
;
A
#
# COMPACT_ATOMS: atom_id res chain seq x y z
N MET A 1 -17.19 -8.73 47.69
CA MET A 1 -17.86 -9.25 46.49
C MET A 1 -19.23 -9.76 46.92
N ALA A 2 -20.31 -9.25 46.32
CA ALA A 2 -21.68 -9.60 46.67
C ALA A 2 -21.98 -11.06 46.27
N ALA A 3 -22.77 -11.75 47.09
CA ALA A 3 -23.05 -13.18 46.95
C ALA A 3 -23.63 -13.51 45.55
N PRO A 4 -23.04 -14.45 44.79
CA PRO A 4 -23.57 -14.83 43.48
C PRO A 4 -24.92 -15.56 43.66
N GLY A 5 -25.98 -15.04 43.05
CA GLY A 5 -27.29 -15.69 42.97
C GLY A 5 -28.46 -14.95 43.63
N VAL A 6 -28.23 -13.82 44.30
CA VAL A 6 -29.33 -13.02 44.89
C VAL A 6 -29.95 -12.08 43.85
N VAL A 7 -31.27 -12.10 43.72
CA VAL A 7 -32.02 -11.23 42.81
C VAL A 7 -32.49 -9.98 43.53
N LEU A 8 -31.97 -8.83 43.13
CA LEU A 8 -32.42 -7.53 43.64
C LEU A 8 -33.76 -7.14 43.02
N LYS A 9 -34.74 -6.77 43.85
CA LYS A 9 -36.10 -6.38 43.45
C LYS A 9 -36.40 -4.95 43.94
N ARG A 10 -37.32 -4.28 43.26
CA ARG A 10 -37.78 -2.94 43.62
C ARG A 10 -39.31 -2.86 43.53
N PRO A 11 -40.00 -2.14 44.44
CA PRO A 11 -41.43 -1.93 44.34
C PRO A 11 -41.78 -1.18 43.05
N VAL A 12 -42.81 -1.66 42.37
CA VAL A 12 -43.30 -1.03 41.13
C VAL A 12 -43.77 0.39 41.41
N GLY A 13 -43.27 1.36 40.62
CA GLY A 13 -43.57 2.78 40.80
C GLY A 13 -42.64 3.55 41.74
N SER A 14 -41.53 2.95 42.20
CA SER A 14 -40.47 3.65 42.94
C SER A 14 -39.17 3.75 42.13
N ASP A 15 -38.46 4.89 42.28
CA ASP A 15 -37.16 5.17 41.65
C ASP A 15 -35.98 4.93 42.61
N GLY A 16 -36.22 4.26 43.74
CA GLY A 16 -35.18 3.92 44.72
C GLY A 16 -34.16 2.88 44.21
N PRO A 17 -33.07 2.64 44.95
CA PRO A 17 -32.15 1.55 44.64
C PRO A 17 -32.83 0.18 44.81
N PHE A 18 -32.36 -0.84 44.08
CA PHE A 18 -32.88 -2.20 44.22
C PHE A 18 -32.38 -2.85 45.53
N GLY A 19 -33.27 -3.56 46.24
CA GLY A 19 -32.95 -4.29 47.47
C GLY A 19 -33.27 -5.78 47.35
N GLU A 20 -32.70 -6.62 48.19
CA GLU A 20 -32.85 -8.09 48.09
C GLU A 20 -34.28 -8.57 48.42
N HIS A 21 -34.96 -7.89 49.35
CA HIS A 21 -36.32 -8.21 49.79
C HIS A 21 -37.18 -6.95 49.90
N ALA A 22 -37.49 -6.32 48.76
CA ALA A 22 -38.38 -5.16 48.75
C ALA A 22 -39.83 -5.59 49.03
N GLU A 23 -40.28 -5.43 50.28
CA GLU A 23 -41.66 -5.69 50.70
C GLU A 23 -42.64 -4.80 49.93
N LEU A 24 -43.69 -5.41 49.39
CA LEU A 24 -44.78 -4.69 48.75
C LEU A 24 -45.62 -4.00 49.84
N PRO A 25 -46.18 -2.81 49.60
CA PRO A 25 -47.13 -2.21 50.53
C PRO A 25 -48.36 -3.12 50.67
N THR A 26 -48.53 -3.73 51.84
CA THR A 26 -49.61 -4.69 52.12
C THR A 26 -50.97 -4.01 52.35
N ASP A 27 -51.03 -2.68 52.33
CA ASP A 27 -52.21 -1.91 52.69
C ASP A 27 -53.00 -1.43 51.46
N LEU A 28 -53.55 -2.40 50.70
CA LEU A 28 -54.51 -2.14 49.62
C LEU A 28 -55.95 -2.51 50.00
N ALA A 29 -56.24 -2.66 51.30
CA ALA A 29 -57.60 -2.84 51.79
C ALA A 29 -58.08 -1.58 52.52
N SER A 30 -59.08 -0.91 51.92
CA SER A 30 -60.04 -0.02 52.58
C SER A 30 -59.53 1.30 53.20
N GLY A 31 -59.94 2.43 52.59
CA GLY A 31 -60.50 3.55 53.37
C GLY A 31 -59.66 4.83 53.52
N SER A 32 -60.25 5.93 53.01
CA SER A 32 -60.00 7.34 53.32
C SER A 32 -58.79 8.04 52.69
N SER A 33 -59.14 9.10 51.96
CA SER A 33 -58.25 10.05 51.30
C SER A 33 -57.34 10.80 52.27
N LYS A 34 -56.03 10.76 52.02
CA LYS A 34 -55.12 11.85 52.45
C LYS A 34 -54.26 12.30 51.28
N LYS A 35 -54.69 13.39 50.66
CA LYS A 35 -53.95 14.10 49.60
C LYS A 35 -52.62 14.58 50.19
N THR A 36 -51.51 13.96 49.79
CA THR A 36 -50.18 14.57 49.91
C THR A 36 -49.80 15.16 48.55
N GLY A 37 -49.37 16.43 48.57
CA GLY A 37 -49.32 17.32 47.41
C GLY A 37 -48.46 16.79 46.26
N ARG A 38 -49.08 16.67 45.09
CA ARG A 38 -48.42 16.40 43.82
C ARG A 38 -47.54 17.59 43.44
N ARG A 39 -46.21 17.47 43.61
CA ARG A 39 -45.25 18.44 43.03
C ARG A 39 -45.39 18.42 41.51
N PRO A 40 -45.48 19.58 40.83
CA PRO A 40 -45.56 19.61 39.38
C PRO A 40 -44.25 19.09 38.76
N PRO A 41 -44.30 18.41 37.60
CA PRO A 41 -43.11 17.94 36.91
C PRO A 41 -42.24 19.14 36.52
N ARG A 42 -40.98 19.16 36.98
CA ARG A 42 -39.98 20.13 36.51
C ARG A 42 -39.81 19.91 35.01
N LYS A 43 -40.09 20.94 34.21
CA LYS A 43 -39.78 20.94 32.77
C LYS A 43 -38.29 20.63 32.59
N PRO A 44 -37.89 19.75 31.65
CA PRO A 44 -36.47 19.57 31.36
C PRO A 44 -35.92 20.93 30.95
N ALA A 45 -34.84 21.37 31.62
CA ALA A 45 -34.15 22.59 31.22
C ALA A 45 -33.78 22.46 29.74
N LYS A 46 -34.20 23.44 28.92
CA LYS A 46 -33.75 23.55 27.54
C LYS A 46 -32.23 23.58 27.59
N ARG A 47 -31.57 22.58 27.00
CA ARG A 47 -30.14 22.64 26.75
C ARG A 47 -29.93 23.87 25.88
N ALA A 48 -29.26 24.89 26.39
CA ALA A 48 -28.76 25.96 25.55
C ALA A 48 -27.72 25.29 24.66
N ASN A 49 -28.04 25.11 23.38
CA ASN A 49 -27.05 24.71 22.40
C ASN A 49 -26.08 25.89 22.31
N ASP A 50 -24.82 25.64 22.62
CA ASP A 50 -23.78 26.65 22.49
C ASP A 50 -23.37 26.68 21.02
N ASP A 51 -24.08 27.48 20.22
CA ASP A 51 -23.85 27.60 18.77
C ASP A 51 -22.39 27.93 18.42
N ALA A 52 -21.63 28.53 19.36
CA ALA A 52 -20.21 28.78 19.20
C ALA A 52 -19.40 27.47 19.28
N ALA A 53 -19.70 26.59 20.23
CA ALA A 53 -19.07 25.28 20.36
C ALA A 53 -19.33 24.39 19.14
N ASP A 54 -20.54 24.46 18.56
CA ASP A 54 -20.88 23.72 17.34
C ASP A 54 -20.09 24.22 16.12
N ARG A 55 -19.89 25.54 16.00
CA ARG A 55 -19.06 26.13 14.93
C ARG A 55 -17.58 25.76 15.08
N ASP A 56 -17.05 25.80 16.30
CA ASP A 56 -15.66 25.40 16.55
C ASP A 56 -15.44 23.91 16.29
N ALA A 57 -16.39 23.06 16.66
CA ALA A 57 -16.37 21.63 16.34
C ALA A 57 -16.39 21.38 14.82
N ALA A 58 -17.22 22.12 14.07
CA ALA A 58 -17.27 22.05 12.62
C ALA A 58 -15.94 22.47 11.96
N LEU A 59 -15.34 23.56 12.43
CA LEU A 59 -14.03 24.04 11.94
C LEU A 59 -12.91 23.06 12.27
N ALA A 60 -12.91 22.45 13.45
CA ALA A 60 -11.94 21.44 13.83
C ALA A 60 -12.06 20.18 12.94
N PHE A 61 -13.29 19.76 12.65
CA PHE A 61 -13.55 18.65 11.74
C PHE A 61 -13.08 18.94 10.31
N GLU A 62 -13.36 20.13 9.77
CA GLU A 62 -12.92 20.51 8.43
C GLU A 62 -11.38 20.53 8.32
N ARG A 63 -10.69 21.06 9.34
CA ARG A 63 -9.22 21.06 9.41
C ARG A 63 -8.65 19.64 9.41
N GLU A 64 -9.25 18.75 10.20
CA GLU A 64 -8.83 17.34 10.28
C GLU A 64 -9.11 16.59 8.96
N GLN A 65 -10.24 16.86 8.28
CA GLN A 65 -10.51 16.30 6.95
C GLN A 65 -9.45 16.74 5.93
N LYS A 66 -9.15 18.04 5.86
CA LYS A 66 -8.10 18.56 4.96
C LYS A 66 -6.73 17.94 5.25
N ARG A 67 -6.42 17.67 6.53
CA ARG A 67 -5.18 16.98 6.90
C ARG A 67 -5.15 15.56 6.35
N ARG A 68 -6.23 14.79 6.55
CA ARG A 68 -6.34 13.41 6.06
C ARG A 68 -6.29 13.33 4.54
N GLU A 69 -6.95 14.25 3.85
CA GLU A 69 -6.89 14.33 2.38
C GLU A 69 -5.47 14.58 1.89
N ARG A 70 -4.72 15.50 2.53
CA ARG A 70 -3.31 15.73 2.20
C ARG A 70 -2.44 14.52 2.48
N GLU A 71 -2.69 13.79 3.57
CA GLU A 71 -1.96 12.56 3.87
C GLU A 71 -2.25 11.46 2.83
N ARG A 72 -3.51 11.26 2.45
CA ARG A 72 -3.90 10.33 1.37
C ARG A 72 -3.28 10.73 0.03
N ALA A 73 -3.34 12.01 -0.34
CA ALA A 73 -2.76 12.51 -1.59
C ALA A 73 -1.23 12.29 -1.62
N LYS A 74 -0.54 12.49 -0.50
CA LYS A 74 0.90 12.18 -0.38
C LYS A 74 1.18 10.70 -0.53
N GLU A 75 0.37 9.85 0.10
CA GLU A 75 0.52 8.40 0.02
C GLU A 75 0.26 7.90 -1.41
N GLU A 76 -0.78 8.37 -2.08
CA GLU A 76 -1.08 8.03 -3.48
C GLU A 76 0.04 8.49 -4.42
N ALA A 77 0.56 9.71 -4.23
CA ALA A 77 1.69 10.21 -5.01
C ALA A 77 2.96 9.35 -4.77
N ALA A 78 3.19 8.88 -3.54
CA ALA A 78 4.29 7.97 -3.24
C ALA A 78 4.11 6.61 -3.93
N ARG A 79 2.90 6.03 -3.88
CA ARG A 79 2.56 4.78 -4.59
C ARG A 79 2.71 4.91 -6.10
N GLN A 80 2.33 6.05 -6.68
CA GLN A 80 2.51 6.31 -8.11
C GLN A 80 4.00 6.36 -8.49
N LYS A 81 4.81 7.10 -7.73
CA LYS A 81 6.26 7.15 -7.96
C LYS A 81 6.92 5.78 -7.83
N GLU A 82 6.47 4.97 -6.88
CA GLU A 82 6.94 3.60 -6.75
C GLU A 82 6.59 2.77 -8.00
N ARG A 83 5.34 2.84 -8.49
CA ARG A 83 4.92 2.17 -9.73
C ARG A 83 5.75 2.63 -10.94
N GLU A 84 5.99 3.92 -11.07
CA GLU A 84 6.83 4.48 -12.15
C GLU A 84 8.26 3.94 -12.09
N ARG A 85 8.85 3.84 -10.90
CA ARG A 85 10.19 3.26 -10.72
C ARG A 85 10.22 1.78 -11.08
N TRP A 86 9.20 1.03 -10.66
CA TRP A 86 9.05 -0.37 -11.01
C TRP A 86 8.91 -0.55 -12.52
N GLN A 87 8.05 0.23 -13.17
CA GLN A 87 7.86 0.17 -14.61
C GLN A 87 9.15 0.52 -15.36
N HIS A 88 9.84 1.59 -14.94
CA HIS A 88 11.12 1.96 -15.54
C HIS A 88 12.18 0.86 -15.39
N ALA A 89 12.22 0.17 -14.25
CA ALA A 89 13.14 -0.95 -14.05
C ALA A 89 12.79 -2.15 -14.96
N VAL A 90 11.49 -2.42 -15.14
CA VAL A 90 10.98 -3.45 -16.05
C VAL A 90 11.34 -3.12 -17.50
N ASP A 91 11.07 -1.90 -17.94
CA ASP A 91 11.37 -1.44 -19.30
C ASP A 91 12.88 -1.56 -19.59
N LYS A 92 13.72 -1.11 -18.65
CA LYS A 92 15.18 -1.23 -18.77
C LYS A 92 15.65 -2.69 -18.86
N ALA A 93 15.05 -3.59 -18.09
CA ALA A 93 15.37 -5.01 -18.16
C ALA A 93 14.94 -5.62 -19.51
N GLN A 94 13.77 -5.21 -20.01
CA GLN A 94 13.26 -5.65 -21.30
C GLN A 94 14.15 -5.17 -22.46
N ASP A 95 14.57 -3.91 -22.43
CA ASP A 95 15.52 -3.34 -23.41
C ASP A 95 16.85 -4.11 -23.41
N ALA A 96 17.38 -4.45 -22.23
CA ALA A 96 18.59 -5.25 -22.11
C ALA A 96 18.42 -6.66 -22.71
N LEU A 97 17.28 -7.30 -22.47
CA LEU A 97 16.95 -8.60 -23.07
C LEU A 97 16.86 -8.52 -24.59
N ASP A 98 16.22 -7.48 -25.13
CA ASP A 98 16.06 -7.33 -26.56
C ASP A 98 17.38 -6.95 -27.26
N ALA A 99 18.23 -6.16 -26.62
CA ALA A 99 19.61 -5.93 -27.07
C ALA A 99 20.44 -7.23 -27.07
N ALA A 100 20.31 -8.07 -26.04
CA ALA A 100 20.97 -9.37 -25.97
C ALA A 100 20.48 -10.32 -27.08
N ARG A 101 19.18 -10.33 -27.35
CA ARG A 101 18.59 -11.09 -28.47
C ARG A 101 19.10 -10.59 -29.82
N ALA A 102 19.15 -9.27 -30.03
CA ALA A 102 19.64 -8.67 -31.27
C ALA A 102 21.13 -8.98 -31.52
N SER A 103 21.96 -8.91 -30.49
CA SER A 103 23.37 -9.29 -30.60
C SER A 103 23.53 -10.77 -30.92
N THR A 104 22.76 -11.65 -30.27
CA THR A 104 22.75 -13.08 -30.53
C THR A 104 22.36 -13.40 -31.98
N LYS A 105 21.37 -12.69 -32.54
CA LYS A 105 21.00 -12.81 -33.96
C LYS A 105 22.09 -12.34 -34.92
N LYS A 106 22.90 -11.34 -34.55
CA LYS A 106 24.00 -10.81 -35.37
C LYS A 106 25.29 -11.62 -35.26
N ARG A 107 25.54 -12.31 -34.14
CA ARG A 107 26.72 -13.17 -33.92
C ARG A 107 26.98 -14.17 -35.05
N PRO A 108 26.00 -14.94 -35.58
CA PRO A 108 26.27 -15.86 -36.68
C PRO A 108 26.70 -15.14 -37.96
N LEU A 109 26.13 -13.96 -38.26
CA LEU A 109 26.53 -13.15 -39.43
C LEU A 109 27.98 -12.69 -39.30
N ILE A 110 28.36 -12.16 -38.13
CA ILE A 110 29.73 -11.72 -37.85
C ILE A 110 30.70 -12.90 -37.94
N PHE A 111 30.36 -14.04 -37.32
CA PHE A 111 31.17 -15.25 -37.38
C PHE A 111 31.38 -15.74 -38.81
N ASN A 112 30.31 -15.80 -39.61
CA ASN A 112 30.35 -16.23 -41.01
C ASN A 112 31.14 -15.27 -41.91
N ASN A 113 31.12 -13.98 -41.62
CA ASN A 113 31.91 -12.99 -42.34
C ASN A 113 33.39 -13.08 -41.97
N ASN A 114 33.70 -13.21 -40.68
CA ASN A 114 35.07 -13.38 -40.19
C ASN A 114 35.69 -14.67 -40.70
N SER A 115 34.96 -15.78 -40.70
CA SER A 115 35.45 -17.06 -41.23
C SER A 115 35.74 -16.96 -42.74
N ARG A 116 34.87 -16.30 -43.51
CA ARG A 116 35.10 -16.00 -44.94
C ARG A 116 36.34 -15.12 -45.14
N PHE A 117 36.51 -14.08 -44.34
CA PHE A 117 37.67 -13.20 -44.40
C PHE A 117 38.98 -13.95 -44.10
N LEU A 118 39.01 -14.73 -43.02
CA LEU A 118 40.16 -15.55 -42.64
C LEU A 118 40.50 -16.58 -43.72
N ARG A 119 39.51 -17.21 -44.35
CA ARG A 119 39.73 -18.14 -45.47
C ARG A 119 40.41 -17.44 -46.66
N LYS A 120 39.92 -16.24 -47.04
CA LYS A 120 40.54 -15.43 -48.10
C LYS A 120 41.97 -15.04 -47.72
N ALA A 121 42.19 -14.55 -46.51
CA ALA A 121 43.50 -14.14 -46.01
C ALA A 121 44.52 -15.30 -45.91
N ARG A 122 44.07 -16.53 -45.60
CA ARG A 122 44.92 -17.73 -45.67
C ARG A 122 45.29 -18.06 -47.11
N GLY A 123 44.34 -17.96 -48.04
CA GLY A 123 44.57 -18.18 -49.46
C GLY A 123 45.59 -17.21 -50.05
N THR A 124 45.46 -15.92 -49.75
CA THR A 124 46.41 -14.89 -50.21
C THR A 124 47.80 -15.09 -49.62
N ARG A 125 47.91 -15.35 -48.30
CA ARG A 125 49.20 -15.67 -47.65
C ARG A 125 49.88 -16.88 -48.27
N LYS A 126 49.15 -17.97 -48.54
CA LYS A 126 49.69 -19.15 -49.23
C LYS A 126 50.24 -18.78 -50.61
N ARG A 127 49.54 -17.96 -51.40
CA ARG A 127 50.00 -17.51 -52.72
C ARG A 127 51.25 -16.63 -52.62
N ALA A 128 51.27 -15.68 -51.68
CA ALA A 128 52.42 -14.81 -51.45
C ALA A 128 53.65 -15.62 -51.00
N GLY A 129 53.48 -16.59 -50.10
CA GLY A 129 54.53 -17.50 -49.67
C GLY A 129 55.10 -18.33 -50.82
N LYS A 130 54.26 -18.87 -51.69
CA LYS A 130 54.72 -19.58 -52.91
C LYS A 130 55.54 -18.67 -53.84
N LYS A 131 55.11 -17.43 -54.04
CA LYS A 131 55.87 -16.45 -54.85
C LYS A 131 57.21 -16.13 -54.21
N LYS A 132 57.23 -15.89 -52.90
CA LYS A 132 58.46 -15.61 -52.13
C LYS A 132 59.44 -16.78 -52.21
N ALA A 133 58.98 -18.01 -51.98
CA ALA A 133 59.83 -19.20 -52.06
C ALA A 133 60.48 -19.36 -53.44
N ARG A 134 59.73 -19.14 -54.53
CA ARG A 134 60.27 -19.17 -55.89
C ARG A 134 61.34 -18.09 -56.12
N LEU A 135 61.13 -16.89 -55.59
CA LEU A 135 62.10 -15.79 -55.70
C LEU A 135 63.36 -16.08 -54.89
N GLU A 136 63.23 -16.61 -53.67
CA GLU A 136 64.36 -17.00 -52.83
C GLU A 136 65.17 -18.14 -53.45
N GLU A 137 64.52 -19.13 -54.05
CA GLU A 137 65.18 -20.21 -54.78
C GLU A 137 65.96 -19.69 -56.00
N ALA A 138 65.35 -18.79 -56.78
CA ALA A 138 66.03 -18.14 -57.91
C ALA A 138 67.27 -17.35 -57.47
N LEU A 139 67.16 -16.60 -56.36
CA LEU A 139 68.31 -15.89 -55.76
C LEU A 139 69.40 -16.84 -55.27
N ARG A 140 69.03 -17.96 -54.65
CA ARG A 140 69.98 -18.97 -54.18
C ARG A 140 70.74 -19.60 -55.36
N ARG A 141 70.04 -19.88 -56.46
CA ARG A 141 70.64 -20.40 -57.69
C ARG A 141 71.55 -19.40 -58.39
N ALA A 142 71.28 -18.11 -58.28
CA ALA A 142 72.13 -17.06 -58.85
C ALA A 142 73.38 -16.72 -57.99
N ARG A 143 73.37 -17.10 -56.70
CA ARG A 143 74.47 -16.87 -55.75
C ARG A 143 75.36 -18.10 -55.53
N GLY A 144 74.97 -19.25 -56.05
CA GLY A 144 75.74 -20.50 -56.04
C GLY A 144 76.50 -20.67 -57.34
#